data_AF-A0A1N6M316-F1
#
_entry.id   AF-A0A1N6M316-F1
#
_cell.length_a   1.000
_cell.length_b   1.000
_cell.length_c   1.000
_cell.angle_alpha   90.00
_cell.angle_beta   90.00
_cell.angle_gamma   90.00
#
_symmetry.space_group_name_H-M   'P 1'
#
loop_
_entity.id
_entity.type
_entity.pdbx_description
1 polymer ?
#
loop_
_entity_poly.entity_id
_entity_poly.type
_entity_poly.pdbx_seq_one_letter_code
_entity_poly.pdbx_strand_id
1 'polypeptide(L)' 'MTSKKKLIIHSPEFKAEALNLAEKVGVAVAARLLGLHESQIYGWRKAVKKDTNTSQREKD' A
#
# COMPACT_ATOMS: atom_id res chain seq x y z
N MET A 1 -8.31 25.41 -13.60
CA MET A 1 -8.94 24.10 -13.84
C MET A 1 -7.98 22.99 -13.42
N THR A 2 -8.19 22.38 -12.26
CA THR A 2 -7.79 20.99 -11.96
C THR A 2 -8.55 20.55 -10.71
N SER A 3 -9.69 19.87 -10.89
CA SER A 3 -10.41 19.27 -9.78
C SER A 3 -9.50 18.21 -9.14
N LYS A 4 -9.02 18.47 -7.92
CA LYS A 4 -8.26 17.47 -7.14
C LYS A 4 -9.18 16.27 -6.89
N LYS A 5 -9.01 15.24 -7.72
CA LYS A 5 -9.65 13.93 -7.53
C LYS A 5 -9.35 13.49 -6.11
N LYS A 6 -10.40 13.30 -5.30
CA LYS A 6 -10.28 12.84 -3.92
C LYS A 6 -9.60 11.48 -3.97
N LEU A 7 -8.30 11.45 -3.69
CA LEU A 7 -7.54 10.21 -3.63
C LEU A 7 -8.18 9.39 -2.51
N ILE A 8 -8.65 8.19 -2.81
CA ILE A 8 -9.12 7.27 -1.78
C ILE A 8 -7.88 6.89 -0.98
N ILE A 9 -7.72 7.53 0.18
CA ILE A 9 -6.63 7.26 1.11
C ILE A 9 -7.03 6.00 1.87
N HIS A 10 -6.44 4.87 1.49
CA HIS A 10 -6.52 3.65 2.30
C HIS A 10 -5.79 3.88 3.62
N SER A 11 -6.45 3.60 4.74
CA SER A 11 -5.86 3.69 6.08
C SER A 11 -4.59 2.84 6.16
N PRO A 12 -3.56 3.27 6.92
CA PRO A 12 -2.31 2.52 7.06
C PRO A 12 -2.54 1.10 7.59
N GLU A 13 -3.52 0.90 8.47
CA GLU A 13 -3.91 -0.42 9.00
C GLU A 13 -4.45 -1.34 7.90
N PHE A 14 -5.28 -0.81 6.99
CA PHE A 14 -5.83 -1.57 5.85
C PHE A 14 -4.72 -1.99 4.87
N LYS A 15 -3.71 -1.13 4.66
CA LYS A 15 -2.55 -1.49 3.85
C LYS A 15 -1.73 -2.59 4.52
N ALA A 16 -1.54 -2.53 5.84
CA ALA A 16 -0.80 -3.54 6.59
C ALA A 16 -1.53 -4.90 6.57
N GLU A 17 -2.86 -4.90 6.72
CA GLU A 17 -3.67 -6.11 6.60
C GLU A 17 -3.60 -6.72 5.20
N ALA A 18 -3.70 -5.88 4.16
CA ALA A 18 -3.55 -6.33 2.77
C ALA A 18 -2.16 -6.93 2.49
N LEU A 19 -1.11 -6.37 3.08
CA LEU A 19 0.25 -6.90 2.95
C LEU A 19 0.43 -8.21 3.70
N ASN A 20 -0.09 -8.33 4.94
CA ASN A 20 -0.07 -9.57 5.71
C ASN A 20 -0.85 -10.69 5.01
N LEU A 21 -2.01 -10.35 4.42
CA LEU A 21 -2.78 -11.28 3.62
C LEU A 21 -2.01 -11.70 2.36
N ALA A 22 -1.38 -10.75 1.67
CA ALA A 22 -0.56 -11.04 0.50
C ALA A 22 0.69 -11.87 0.79
N GLU A 23 1.22 -11.84 2.02
CA GLU A 23 2.31 -12.73 2.47
C GLU A 23 1.81 -14.15 2.75
N LYS A 24 0.58 -14.30 3.26
CA LYS A 24 -0.02 -15.60 3.59
C LYS A 24 -0.59 -16.34 2.38
N VAL A 25 -1.37 -15.66 1.53
CA VAL A 25 -2.11 -16.28 0.41
C VAL A 25 -1.60 -15.84 -0.97
N GLY A 26 -0.65 -14.91 -1.01
CA GLY A 26 -0.14 -14.34 -2.25
C GLY A 26 -0.89 -13.08 -2.69
N VAL A 27 -0.21 -12.25 -3.50
CA VAL A 27 -0.70 -10.94 -3.95
C VAL A 27 -1.99 -11.05 -4.76
N ALA A 28 -2.05 -11.99 -5.71
CA ALA A 28 -3.21 -12.17 -6.59
C ALA A 28 -4.49 -12.54 -5.81
N VAL A 29 -4.35 -13.41 -4.81
CA VAL A 29 -5.49 -13.86 -3.99
C VAL A 29 -5.91 -12.74 -3.04
N ALA A 30 -4.96 -12.08 -2.36
CA ALA A 30 -5.26 -10.96 -1.48
C ALA A 30 -5.92 -9.78 -2.22
N ALA A 31 -5.47 -9.48 -3.44
CA ALA A 31 -6.06 -8.46 -4.31
C ALA A 31 -7.54 -8.78 -4.60
N ARG A 32 -7.84 -10.03 -5.00
CA ARG A 32 -9.22 -10.46 -5.26
C ARG A 32 -10.11 -10.41 -4.03
N LEU A 33 -9.60 -10.84 -2.87
CA LEU A 33 -10.35 -10.85 -1.61
C LEU A 33 -10.69 -9.44 -1.12
N LEU A 34 -9.78 -8.49 -1.31
CA LEU A 34 -9.94 -7.10 -0.87
C LEU A 34 -10.56 -6.19 -1.93
N GLY A 35 -10.86 -6.72 -3.12
CA GLY A 35 -11.32 -5.92 -4.26
C GLY A 35 -10.29 -4.89 -4.73
N LEU A 36 -9.01 -5.15 -4.49
CA LEU A 36 -7.89 -4.28 -4.85
C LEU A 36 -7.25 -4.74 -6.16
N HIS A 37 -6.59 -3.80 -6.83
CA HIS A 37 -5.72 -4.17 -7.94
C HIS A 37 -4.36 -4.63 -7.42
N GLU A 38 -3.76 -5.65 -8.04
CA GLU A 38 -2.46 -6.19 -7.62
C GLU A 38 -1.36 -5.12 -7.60
N SER A 39 -1.42 -4.16 -8.54
CA SER A 39 -0.48 -3.04 -8.59
C SER A 39 -0.52 -2.13 -7.36
N GLN A 40 -1.67 -2.03 -6.66
CA GLN A 40 -1.74 -1.30 -5.39
C GLN A 40 -0.93 -2.00 -4.30
N ILE A 41 -1.02 -3.33 -4.20
CA ILE A 41 -0.28 -4.12 -3.21
C ILE A 41 1.23 -4.06 -3.51
N TYR A 42 1.65 -4.17 -4.78
CA TYR A 42 3.04 -3.95 -5.17
C TYR A 42 3.53 -2.53 -4.86
N GLY A 43 2.69 -1.53 -5.10
CA GLY A 43 2.96 -0.14 -4.72
C GLY A 43 3.13 0.04 -3.21
N TRP A 44 2.31 -0.62 -2.39
CA TRP A 44 2.42 -0.58 -0.94
C TRP A 44 3.65 -1.30 -0.42
N ARG A 45 4.07 -2.44 -1.00
CA ARG A 45 5.38 -3.04 -0.68
C ARG A 45 6.53 -2.07 -0.92
N LYS A 46 6.47 -1.31 -2.02
CA LYS A 46 7.49 -0.31 -2.33
C LYS A 46 7.43 0.89 -1.38
N ALA A 47 6.23 1.30 -0.97
CA ALA A 47 6.03 2.34 0.02
C ALA A 47 6.60 1.92 1.38
N VAL A 48 6.24 0.76 1.91
CA VAL A 48 6.78 0.24 3.19
C VAL A 48 8.31 0.18 3.18
N LYS A 49 8.92 -0.34 2.09
CA LYS A 49 10.38 -0.35 1.95
C LYS A 49 10.99 1.06 1.88
N LYS A 50 10.28 2.01 1.28
CA LYS A 50 10.70 3.41 1.28
C LYS A 50 10.49 4.04 2.64
N ASP A 51 9.40 3.84 3.36
CA ASP A 51 9.19 4.40 4.69
C ASP A 51 10.29 3.93 5.66
N THR A 52 10.71 2.66 5.57
CA THR A 52 11.90 2.15 6.29
C THR A 52 13.21 2.86 5.91
N ASN A 53 13.36 3.32 4.66
CA ASN A 53 14.56 4.03 4.18
C ASN A 53 14.48 5.56 4.34
N THR A 54 13.28 6.14 4.31
CA THR A 54 13.04 7.60 4.29
C THR A 54 12.82 8.15 5.69
N SER A 55 12.49 7.30 6.69
CA SER A 55 12.62 7.64 8.12
C SER A 55 14.04 8.04 8.52
N GLN A 56 15.05 7.80 7.68
CA GLN A 56 16.43 8.22 7.90
C GLN A 56 16.78 9.55 7.21
N ARG A 57 15.85 10.15 6.45
CA ARG A 57 16.12 11.35 5.63
C ARG A 57 15.34 12.60 6.04
N GLU A 58 14.46 12.51 7.03
CA GLU A 58 13.74 13.65 7.61
C GLU A 58 14.19 13.96 9.06
N LYS A 59 15.40 13.51 9.43
CA LYS A 59 16.13 14.02 10.60
C LYS A 59 17.32 14.87 10.13
N ASP A 60 17.03 16.00 9.50
CA ASP A 60 17.96 17.13 9.37
C ASP A 60 17.15 18.43 9.40
#